data_AF-A0A3R8LFC8-F1
#
_entry.id   AF-A0A3R8LFC8-F1
#
_cell.length_a   1.000
_cell.length_b   1.000
_cell.length_c   1.000
_cell.angle_alpha   90.00
_cell.angle_beta   90.00
_cell.angle_gamma   90.00
#
_symmetry.space_group_name_H-M   'P 1'
#
loop_
_entity.id
_entity.type
_entity.pdbx_description
1 polymer ?
#
loop_
_entity_poly.entity_id
_entity_poly.type
_entity_poly.pdbx_seq_one_letter_code
_entity_poly.pdbx_strand_id
1 'polypeptide(L)'
;MVDAAETKRQKAKQLRYKKPIVKALNLESIYQELWDIQEQCEDVHWYFDTDDETLINALDGDEDEAYEFKMMFADLCAECEKMLEDLRAEWIPKCFDKFFVAVGAGEDYGGLLGYDSYEQDYFGLSCTEAFAEDESKKALKQLTKDNLIAASRQCFRIYQSFIALRHRYDCLKTAMDILRDENTGYLQMIKQIDEMYEKADEESDGFRYKWCKSVRELDRILGNLPQEAWIQ
;
A
#
# COMPACT_ATOMS: atom_id res chain seq x y z
N MET A 1 -12.29 -23.24 -44.08
CA MET A 1 -10.85 -22.92 -43.95
C MET A 1 -10.72 -22.22 -42.60
N VAL A 2 -10.06 -22.82 -41.60
CA VAL A 2 -9.92 -22.17 -40.28
C VAL A 2 -9.02 -20.96 -40.47
N ASP A 3 -9.47 -19.81 -39.98
CA ASP A 3 -8.73 -18.56 -40.06
C ASP A 3 -7.37 -18.70 -39.33
N ALA A 4 -6.32 -18.16 -39.95
CA ALA A 4 -4.96 -18.25 -39.42
C ALA A 4 -4.83 -17.47 -38.10
N ALA A 5 -5.57 -16.37 -37.94
CA ALA A 5 -5.60 -15.61 -36.70
C ALA A 5 -6.29 -16.40 -35.59
N GLU A 6 -7.46 -16.98 -35.87
CA GLU A 6 -8.18 -17.84 -34.91
C GLU A 6 -7.33 -19.05 -34.48
N THR A 7 -6.59 -19.66 -35.41
CA THR A 7 -5.68 -20.76 -35.09
C THR A 7 -4.55 -20.32 -34.13
N LYS A 8 -3.97 -19.13 -34.33
CA LYS A 8 -2.94 -18.58 -33.43
C LYS A 8 -3.50 -18.30 -32.05
N ARG A 9 -4.70 -17.73 -31.97
CA ARG A 9 -5.39 -17.43 -30.71
C ARG A 9 -5.67 -18.68 -29.89
N GLN A 10 -6.21 -19.72 -30.52
CA GLN A 10 -6.48 -20.99 -29.83
C GLN A 10 -5.19 -21.66 -29.32
N LYS A 11 -4.10 -21.60 -30.09
CA LYS A 11 -2.80 -22.10 -29.64
C LYS A 11 -2.27 -21.33 -28.44
N ALA A 12 -2.36 -19.99 -28.44
CA ALA A 12 -1.92 -19.19 -27.31
C ALA A 12 -2.72 -19.52 -26.03
N LYS A 13 -4.05 -19.65 -26.16
CA LYS A 13 -4.93 -20.07 -25.06
C LYS A 13 -4.54 -21.43 -24.48
N GLN A 14 -4.25 -22.40 -25.34
CA GLN A 14 -3.81 -23.73 -24.92
C GLN A 14 -2.43 -23.73 -24.26
N LEU A 15 -1.60 -22.71 -24.44
CA LEU A 15 -0.23 -22.67 -23.89
C LEU A 15 -0.09 -21.83 -22.61
N ARG A 16 -1.17 -21.22 -22.09
CA ARG A 16 -1.13 -20.35 -20.91
C ARG A 16 -0.48 -20.99 -19.69
N TYR A 17 -0.69 -22.30 -19.50
CA TYR A 17 -0.14 -23.07 -18.39
C TYR A 17 1.39 -23.20 -18.40
N LYS A 18 2.07 -22.83 -19.50
CA LYS A 18 3.55 -22.90 -19.63
C LYS A 18 4.29 -21.77 -18.91
N LYS A 19 3.60 -20.65 -18.66
CA LYS A 19 4.12 -19.54 -17.86
C LYS A 19 3.09 -19.18 -16.79
N PRO A 20 2.89 -20.06 -15.79
CA PRO A 20 1.93 -19.80 -14.75
C PRO A 20 2.54 -18.91 -13.66
N ILE A 21 1.69 -18.10 -13.05
CA ILE A 21 2.01 -17.29 -11.87
C ILE A 21 0.86 -17.41 -10.86
N VAL A 22 1.11 -17.08 -9.59
CA VAL A 22 0.09 -17.02 -8.54
C VAL A 22 -0.49 -15.61 -8.52
N LYS A 23 -1.83 -15.47 -8.54
CA LYS A 23 -2.50 -14.19 -8.81
C LYS A 23 -2.07 -13.06 -7.86
N ALA A 24 -2.07 -13.31 -6.55
CA ALA A 24 -1.73 -12.31 -5.53
C ALA A 24 -0.34 -12.52 -4.90
N LEU A 25 0.49 -13.39 -5.48
CA LEU A 25 1.84 -13.65 -5.00
C LEU A 25 2.77 -13.98 -6.16
N ASN A 26 3.10 -12.96 -6.95
CA ASN A 26 4.01 -13.07 -8.08
C ASN A 26 4.94 -11.85 -8.13
N LEU A 27 5.95 -11.90 -9.01
CA LEU A 27 6.92 -10.81 -9.12
C LEU A 27 6.29 -9.49 -9.56
N GLU A 28 5.33 -9.53 -10.49
CA GLU A 28 4.68 -8.31 -10.98
C GLU A 28 3.91 -7.62 -9.86
N SER A 29 3.15 -8.39 -9.06
CA SER A 29 2.43 -7.83 -7.91
C SER A 29 3.38 -7.24 -6.87
N ILE A 30 4.53 -7.88 -6.62
CA ILE A 30 5.55 -7.34 -5.70
C ILE A 30 6.14 -6.05 -6.25
N TYR A 31 6.48 -6.00 -7.54
CA TYR A 31 6.98 -4.78 -8.17
C TYR A 31 5.98 -3.64 -8.02
N GLN A 32 4.72 -3.88 -8.36
CA GLN A 32 3.67 -2.87 -8.25
C GLN A 32 3.49 -2.39 -6.80
N GLU A 33 3.38 -3.32 -5.83
CA GLU A 33 3.22 -2.96 -4.43
C GLU A 33 4.42 -2.14 -3.90
N LEU A 34 5.65 -2.44 -4.32
CA LEU A 34 6.82 -1.65 -3.93
C LEU A 34 6.79 -0.23 -4.49
N TRP A 35 6.37 -0.06 -5.75
CA TRP A 35 6.19 1.27 -6.34
C TRP A 35 5.07 2.05 -5.65
N ASP A 36 3.94 1.40 -5.39
CA ASP A 36 2.82 2.02 -4.68
C ASP A 36 3.23 2.46 -3.26
N ILE A 37 4.00 1.62 -2.54
CA ILE A 37 4.53 1.98 -1.22
C ILE A 37 5.48 3.17 -1.32
N GLN A 38 6.40 3.17 -2.30
CA GLN A 38 7.35 4.26 -2.49
C GLN A 38 6.64 5.58 -2.79
N GLU A 39 5.68 5.58 -3.73
CA GLU A 39 4.88 6.77 -4.06
C GLU A 39 4.14 7.31 -2.82
N GLN A 40 3.51 6.42 -2.04
CA GLN A 40 2.80 6.84 -0.84
C GLN A 40 3.75 7.38 0.24
N CYS A 41 4.93 6.81 0.41
CA CYS A 41 5.93 7.32 1.35
C CYS A 41 6.50 8.68 0.90
N GLU A 42 6.68 8.89 -0.41
CA GLU A 42 7.06 10.19 -0.97
C GLU A 42 5.95 11.24 -0.77
N ASP A 43 4.68 10.88 -0.93
CA ASP A 43 3.55 11.78 -0.65
C ASP A 43 3.54 12.26 0.81
N VAL A 44 3.89 11.37 1.76
CA VAL A 44 4.06 11.73 3.19
C VAL A 44 5.15 12.79 3.36
N HIS A 45 6.29 12.59 2.69
CA HIS A 45 7.40 13.53 2.72
C HIS A 45 6.97 14.91 2.23
N TRP A 46 6.22 14.98 1.12
CA TRP A 46 5.72 16.26 0.57
C TRP A 46 4.64 16.92 1.43
N TYR A 47 3.74 16.12 2.02
CA TYR A 47 2.67 16.63 2.87
C TYR A 47 3.24 17.40 4.07
N PHE A 48 4.29 16.90 4.69
CA PHE A 48 4.88 17.54 5.86
C PHE A 48 5.90 18.62 5.54
N ASP A 49 6.71 18.49 4.50
CA ASP A 49 7.68 19.55 4.13
C ASP A 49 7.01 20.90 3.79
N THR A 50 5.71 20.90 3.52
CA THR A 50 4.93 22.12 3.25
C THR A 50 4.31 22.70 4.53
N ASP A 51 4.12 21.90 5.58
CA ASP A 51 3.42 22.24 6.82
C ASP A 51 3.90 21.36 8.00
N ASP A 52 5.16 21.57 8.42
CA ASP A 52 5.78 20.83 9.53
C ASP A 52 5.03 21.02 10.85
N GLU A 53 4.40 22.19 11.03
CA GLU A 53 3.61 22.53 12.21
C GLU A 53 2.42 21.58 12.36
N THR A 54 1.82 21.11 11.26
CA THR A 54 0.69 20.18 11.29
C THR A 54 1.04 18.81 11.87
N LEU A 55 2.23 18.25 11.59
CA LEU A 55 2.64 16.97 12.19
C LEU A 55 3.02 17.13 13.65
N ILE A 56 3.81 18.17 13.95
CA ILE A 56 4.26 18.46 15.31
C ILE A 56 3.04 18.69 16.20
N ASN A 57 2.05 19.46 15.75
CA ASN A 57 0.80 19.67 16.48
C ASN A 57 -0.02 18.38 16.65
N ALA A 58 -0.03 17.49 15.65
CA ALA A 58 -0.70 16.19 15.76
C ALA A 58 -0.01 15.25 16.77
N LEU A 59 1.26 15.50 17.06
CA LEU A 59 2.07 14.76 18.03
C LEU A 59 2.30 15.60 19.31
N ASP A 60 1.31 16.40 19.72
CA ASP A 60 1.32 17.19 20.95
C ASP A 60 2.55 18.12 21.12
N GLY A 61 3.14 18.56 20.01
CA GLY A 61 4.32 19.42 20.01
C GLY A 61 5.67 18.66 20.09
N ASP A 62 5.67 17.34 19.99
CA ASP A 62 6.89 16.53 20.05
C ASP A 62 7.64 16.54 18.70
N GLU A 63 8.62 17.44 18.59
CA GLU A 63 9.48 17.57 17.41
C GLU A 63 10.34 16.31 17.15
N ASP A 64 10.77 15.62 18.20
CA ASP A 64 11.62 14.43 18.09
C ASP A 64 10.80 13.27 17.51
N GLU A 65 9.58 13.05 18.02
CA GLU A 65 8.66 12.02 17.51
C GLU A 65 8.24 12.32 16.06
N ALA A 66 7.97 13.59 15.72
CA ALA A 66 7.66 14.00 14.36
C ALA A 66 8.82 13.71 13.39
N TYR A 67 10.06 13.99 13.83
CA TYR A 67 11.25 13.69 13.05
C TYR A 67 11.46 12.18 12.88
N GLU A 68 11.34 11.39 13.95
CA GLU A 68 11.43 9.93 13.89
C GLU A 68 10.40 9.35 12.92
N PHE A 69 9.15 9.82 12.99
CA PHE A 69 8.08 9.38 12.11
C PHE A 69 8.42 9.59 10.63
N LYS A 70 8.93 10.78 10.27
CA LYS A 70 9.42 11.07 8.90
C LYS A 70 10.57 10.14 8.49
N MET A 71 11.52 9.90 9.39
CA MET A 71 12.64 9.00 9.11
C MET A 71 12.18 7.56 8.84
N MET A 72 11.13 7.08 9.51
CA MET A 72 10.58 5.74 9.23
C MET A 72 10.02 5.61 7.80
N PHE A 73 9.38 6.65 7.25
CA PHE A 73 8.93 6.65 5.85
C PHE A 73 10.11 6.74 4.87
N ALA A 74 11.11 7.56 5.17
CA ALA A 74 12.32 7.66 4.36
C ALA A 74 13.10 6.32 4.30
N ASP A 75 13.19 5.62 5.44
CA ASP A 75 13.80 4.30 5.51
C ASP A 75 13.00 3.27 4.68
N LEU A 76 11.66 3.32 4.72
CA LEU A 76 10.84 2.46 3.86
C LEU A 76 11.07 2.72 2.37
N CYS A 77 11.20 3.98 1.93
CA CYS A 77 11.57 4.31 0.56
C CYS A 77 12.89 3.64 0.16
N ALA A 78 13.94 3.83 0.98
CA ALA A 78 15.26 3.27 0.71
C ALA A 78 15.25 1.73 0.67
N GLU A 79 14.43 1.10 1.52
CA GLU A 79 14.25 -0.34 1.51
C GLU A 79 13.48 -0.83 0.29
N CYS A 80 12.47 -0.09 -0.19
CA CYS A 80 11.76 -0.39 -1.44
C CYS A 80 12.73 -0.36 -2.62
N GLU A 81 13.54 0.69 -2.75
CA GLU A 81 14.56 0.83 -3.80
C GLU A 81 15.54 -0.36 -3.79
N LYS A 82 16.06 -0.69 -2.60
CA LYS A 82 16.96 -1.83 -2.44
C LYS A 82 16.28 -3.15 -2.79
N MET A 83 15.01 -3.32 -2.45
CA MET A 83 14.27 -4.53 -2.80
C MET A 83 14.03 -4.63 -4.31
N LEU A 84 13.73 -3.51 -4.98
CA LEU A 84 13.58 -3.44 -6.44
C LEU A 84 14.87 -3.89 -7.15
N GLU A 85 16.04 -3.57 -6.60
CA GLU A 85 17.33 -4.08 -7.06
C GLU A 85 17.49 -5.59 -6.78
N ASP A 86 17.21 -6.03 -5.56
CA ASP A 86 17.30 -7.43 -5.15
C ASP A 86 16.40 -8.35 -6.01
N LEU A 87 15.25 -7.85 -6.49
CA LEU A 87 14.35 -8.58 -7.40
C LEU A 87 14.99 -8.89 -8.77
N ARG A 88 16.04 -8.15 -9.16
CA ARG A 88 16.78 -8.39 -10.41
C ARG A 88 17.87 -9.45 -10.26
N ALA A 89 18.05 -10.01 -9.06
CA ALA A 89 19.03 -11.06 -8.82
C ALA A 89 18.79 -12.29 -9.71
N GLU A 90 19.89 -12.96 -10.09
CA GLU A 90 19.93 -13.96 -11.16
C GLU A 90 18.78 -14.98 -11.17
N TRP A 91 18.40 -15.50 -10.00
CA TRP A 91 17.40 -16.57 -9.89
C TRP A 91 15.99 -16.04 -9.70
N ILE A 92 15.80 -14.79 -9.27
CA ILE A 92 14.47 -14.26 -8.92
C ILE A 92 13.53 -14.23 -10.14
N PRO A 93 13.86 -13.55 -11.26
CA PRO A 93 12.99 -13.52 -12.44
C PRO A 93 12.74 -14.90 -13.08
N LYS A 94 13.63 -15.86 -12.80
CA LYS A 94 13.57 -17.21 -13.39
C LYS A 94 12.76 -18.17 -12.54
N CYS A 95 12.80 -18.04 -11.22
CA CYS A 95 12.36 -19.10 -10.31
C CYS A 95 11.26 -18.66 -9.34
N PHE A 96 11.11 -17.39 -9.01
CA PHE A 96 10.19 -16.93 -7.96
C PHE A 96 8.76 -17.43 -8.21
N ASP A 97 8.15 -17.02 -9.32
CA ASP A 97 6.77 -17.43 -9.63
C ASP A 97 6.64 -18.95 -9.74
N LYS A 98 7.64 -19.62 -10.31
CA LYS A 98 7.62 -21.09 -10.46
C LYS A 98 7.62 -21.79 -9.11
N PHE A 99 8.37 -21.29 -8.13
CA PHE A 99 8.36 -21.84 -6.78
C PHE A 99 6.98 -21.74 -6.16
N PHE A 100 6.37 -20.56 -6.17
CA PHE A 100 5.06 -20.35 -5.55
C PHE A 100 3.93 -21.11 -6.25
N VAL A 101 3.97 -21.22 -7.59
CA VAL A 101 3.06 -22.11 -8.31
C VAL A 101 3.32 -23.58 -7.95
N ALA A 102 4.59 -24.02 -7.91
CA ALA A 102 4.91 -25.42 -7.66
C ALA A 102 4.55 -25.93 -6.25
N VAL A 103 4.53 -25.04 -5.26
CA VAL A 103 4.13 -25.38 -3.87
C VAL A 103 2.63 -25.23 -3.62
N GLY A 104 1.83 -24.86 -4.63
CA GLY A 104 0.38 -24.77 -4.50
C GLY A 104 -0.13 -23.46 -3.90
N ALA A 105 0.67 -22.39 -3.86
CA ALA A 105 0.24 -21.11 -3.28
C ALA A 105 -0.95 -20.47 -4.02
N GLY A 106 -1.33 -20.98 -5.20
CA GLY A 106 -2.57 -20.60 -5.86
C GLY A 106 -3.85 -20.82 -5.02
N GLU A 107 -3.85 -21.78 -4.09
CA GLU A 107 -5.01 -22.05 -3.23
C GLU A 107 -5.29 -20.89 -2.26
N ASP A 108 -4.23 -20.28 -1.71
CA ASP A 108 -4.35 -19.22 -0.70
C ASP A 108 -4.32 -17.80 -1.32
N TYR A 109 -3.67 -17.64 -2.47
CA TYR A 109 -3.39 -16.32 -3.07
C TYR A 109 -4.19 -16.05 -4.35
N GLY A 110 -5.46 -16.45 -4.36
CA GLY A 110 -6.44 -16.01 -5.37
C GLY A 110 -6.38 -16.74 -6.71
N GLY A 111 -5.77 -17.93 -6.77
CA GLY A 111 -5.70 -18.78 -7.95
C GLY A 111 -4.44 -18.60 -8.79
N LEU A 112 -4.41 -19.33 -9.90
CA LEU A 112 -3.32 -19.30 -10.88
C LEU A 112 -3.71 -18.49 -12.11
N LEU A 113 -2.75 -17.73 -12.63
CA LEU A 113 -2.84 -17.07 -13.93
C LEU A 113 -1.83 -17.71 -14.90
N GLY A 114 -2.09 -17.62 -16.19
CA GLY A 114 -1.17 -18.07 -17.24
C GLY A 114 -1.08 -17.08 -18.39
N TYR A 115 0.14 -16.88 -18.90
CA TYR A 115 0.43 -15.90 -19.94
C TYR A 115 -0.13 -16.29 -21.31
N ASP A 116 -0.96 -15.42 -21.90
CA ASP A 116 -1.43 -15.54 -23.27
C ASP A 116 -0.55 -14.72 -24.21
N SER A 117 0.22 -15.40 -25.07
CA SER A 117 1.12 -14.72 -26.01
C SER A 117 0.41 -14.04 -27.18
N TYR A 118 -0.88 -14.29 -27.41
CA TYR A 118 -1.65 -13.61 -28.44
C TYR A 118 -2.21 -12.29 -27.91
N GLU A 119 -2.80 -12.33 -26.71
CA GLU A 119 -3.38 -11.16 -26.04
C GLU A 119 -2.31 -10.31 -25.30
N GLN A 120 -1.10 -10.86 -25.08
CA GLN A 120 0.01 -10.26 -24.32
C GLN A 120 -0.35 -9.95 -22.86
N ASP A 121 -1.17 -10.81 -22.25
CA ASP A 121 -1.69 -10.62 -20.90
C ASP A 121 -1.90 -11.95 -20.16
N TYR A 122 -2.08 -11.90 -18.84
CA TYR A 122 -2.32 -13.04 -17.97
C TYR A 122 -3.81 -13.31 -17.77
N PHE A 123 -4.19 -14.59 -17.89
CA PHE A 123 -5.58 -15.03 -17.70
C PHE A 123 -5.68 -16.13 -16.66
N GLY A 124 -6.80 -16.16 -15.94
CA GLY A 124 -7.09 -17.23 -14.97
C GLY A 124 -7.03 -18.62 -15.58
N LEU A 125 -6.40 -19.54 -14.86
CA LEU A 125 -6.34 -20.96 -15.17
C LEU A 125 -7.41 -21.71 -14.36
N SER A 126 -8.26 -22.48 -15.01
CA SER A 126 -9.26 -23.32 -14.34
C SER A 126 -8.62 -24.61 -13.80
N CYS A 127 -8.85 -24.92 -12.53
CA CYS A 127 -8.27 -26.04 -11.78
C CYS A 127 -8.56 -27.45 -12.35
N THR A 128 -9.46 -27.60 -13.33
CA THR A 128 -9.76 -28.89 -13.96
C THR A 128 -8.60 -29.45 -14.80
N GLU A 129 -7.59 -28.62 -15.08
CA GLU A 129 -6.43 -28.94 -15.92
C GLU A 129 -5.13 -28.68 -15.14
N ALA A 130 -4.80 -29.50 -14.14
CA ALA A 130 -3.64 -29.34 -13.24
C ALA A 130 -2.25 -29.52 -13.94
N PHE A 131 -2.01 -28.87 -15.08
CA PHE A 131 -0.73 -28.83 -15.78
C PHE A 131 0.20 -27.73 -15.26
N ALA A 132 -0.33 -26.65 -14.69
CA ALA A 132 0.47 -25.47 -14.36
C ALA A 132 1.54 -25.74 -13.28
N GLU A 133 1.14 -26.33 -12.16
CA GLU A 133 2.09 -26.71 -11.11
C GLU A 133 3.09 -27.75 -11.60
N ASP A 134 2.64 -28.72 -12.38
CA ASP A 134 3.50 -29.78 -12.92
C ASP A 134 4.54 -29.21 -13.90
N GLU A 135 4.17 -28.24 -14.72
CA GLU A 135 5.12 -27.53 -15.59
C GLU A 135 6.13 -26.71 -14.77
N SER A 136 5.70 -26.02 -13.71
CA SER A 136 6.61 -25.33 -12.80
C SER A 136 7.55 -26.31 -12.09
N LYS A 137 7.04 -27.44 -11.59
CA LYS A 137 7.83 -28.52 -10.98
C LYS A 137 8.85 -29.09 -11.98
N LYS A 138 8.45 -29.33 -13.23
CA LYS A 138 9.35 -29.81 -14.28
C LYS A 138 10.47 -28.80 -14.56
N ALA A 139 10.14 -27.52 -14.69
CA ALA A 139 11.13 -26.47 -14.92
C ALA A 139 12.13 -26.36 -13.76
N LEU A 140 11.66 -26.40 -12.51
CA LEU A 140 12.52 -26.38 -11.33
C LEU A 140 13.42 -27.64 -11.24
N LYS A 141 12.89 -28.82 -11.61
CA LYS A 141 13.65 -30.08 -11.63
C LYS A 141 14.76 -30.13 -12.69
N GLN A 142 14.79 -29.19 -13.65
CA GLN A 142 15.91 -29.08 -14.60
C GLN A 142 17.15 -28.42 -13.98
N LEU A 143 17.01 -27.76 -12.82
CA LEU A 143 18.14 -27.21 -12.08
C LEU A 143 18.94 -28.32 -11.39
N THR A 144 20.24 -28.11 -11.24
CA THR A 144 21.05 -28.94 -10.33
C THR A 144 20.57 -28.74 -8.89
N LYS A 145 20.87 -29.69 -8.00
CA LYS A 145 20.51 -29.57 -6.58
C LYS A 145 21.07 -28.28 -5.96
N ASP A 146 22.32 -27.93 -6.29
CA ASP A 146 22.97 -26.71 -5.80
C ASP A 146 22.28 -25.44 -6.33
N ASN A 147 21.94 -25.40 -7.61
CA ASN A 147 21.22 -24.25 -8.20
C ASN A 147 19.80 -24.14 -7.65
N LEU A 148 19.12 -25.26 -7.41
CA LEU A 148 17.79 -25.26 -6.81
C LEU A 148 17.83 -24.66 -5.40
N ILE A 149 18.82 -25.05 -4.58
CA ILE A 149 19.03 -24.50 -3.22
C ILE A 149 19.40 -23.02 -3.28
N ALA A 150 20.27 -22.61 -4.22
CA ALA A 150 20.64 -21.21 -4.40
C ALA A 150 19.44 -20.34 -4.80
N ALA A 151 18.64 -20.83 -5.77
CA ALA A 151 17.44 -20.16 -6.24
C ALA A 151 16.37 -20.06 -5.14
N SER A 152 16.13 -21.14 -4.40
CA SER A 152 15.16 -21.14 -3.30
C SER A 152 15.57 -20.17 -2.20
N ARG A 153 16.86 -20.12 -1.85
CA ARG A 153 17.38 -19.16 -0.87
C ARG A 153 17.12 -17.72 -1.29
N GLN A 154 17.37 -17.38 -2.56
CA GLN A 154 17.08 -16.03 -3.06
C GLN A 154 15.58 -15.74 -3.02
N CYS A 155 14.74 -16.62 -3.56
CA CYS A 155 13.29 -16.39 -3.66
C CYS A 155 12.61 -16.28 -2.29
N PHE A 156 12.97 -17.14 -1.33
CA PHE A 156 12.39 -17.09 0.01
C PHE A 156 12.88 -15.88 0.82
N ARG A 157 14.13 -15.44 0.62
CA ARG A 157 14.60 -14.19 1.22
C ARG A 157 13.79 -13.00 0.71
N ILE A 158 13.59 -12.89 -0.62
CA ILE A 158 12.74 -11.84 -1.21
C ILE A 158 11.35 -11.86 -0.59
N TYR A 159 10.71 -13.02 -0.54
CA TYR A 159 9.37 -13.15 0.02
C TYR A 159 9.31 -12.71 1.49
N GLN A 160 10.23 -13.19 2.33
CA GLN A 160 10.29 -12.81 3.74
C GLN A 160 10.52 -11.31 3.93
N SER A 161 11.47 -10.73 3.18
CA SER A 161 11.76 -9.30 3.24
C SER A 161 10.56 -8.48 2.78
N PHE A 162 9.87 -8.90 1.72
CA PHE A 162 8.68 -8.22 1.20
C PHE A 162 7.54 -8.20 2.22
N ILE A 163 7.24 -9.34 2.84
CA ILE A 163 6.18 -9.42 3.87
C ILE A 163 6.52 -8.53 5.08
N ALA A 164 7.78 -8.50 5.51
CA ALA A 164 8.22 -7.64 6.61
C ALA A 164 8.16 -6.14 6.28
N LEU A 165 8.52 -5.76 5.04
CA LEU A 165 8.42 -4.40 4.54
C LEU A 165 6.96 -3.96 4.47
N ARG A 166 6.10 -4.76 3.83
CA ARG A 166 4.67 -4.50 3.72
C ARG A 166 4.02 -4.33 5.09
N HIS A 167 4.34 -5.20 6.04
CA HIS A 167 3.79 -5.08 7.40
C HIS A 167 4.18 -3.76 8.08
N ARG A 168 5.44 -3.32 7.94
CA ARG A 168 5.88 -2.02 8.50
C ARG A 168 5.18 -0.86 7.82
N TYR A 169 5.03 -0.89 6.50
CA TYR A 169 4.26 0.10 5.78
C TYR A 169 2.79 0.15 6.25
N ASP A 170 2.12 -0.99 6.38
CA ASP A 170 0.74 -1.04 6.86
C ASP A 170 0.59 -0.43 8.26
N CYS A 171 1.55 -0.70 9.16
CA CYS A 171 1.58 -0.09 10.50
C CYS A 171 1.77 1.43 10.44
N LEU A 172 2.74 1.93 9.67
CA LEU A 172 2.99 3.37 9.54
C LEU A 172 1.84 4.10 8.86
N LYS A 173 1.25 3.51 7.82
CA LYS A 173 0.09 4.05 7.15
C LYS A 173 -1.11 4.16 8.10
N THR A 174 -1.35 3.12 8.89
CA THR A 174 -2.42 3.14 9.90
C THR A 174 -2.18 4.27 10.92
N ALA A 175 -0.95 4.42 11.41
CA ALA A 175 -0.61 5.50 12.33
C ALA A 175 -0.84 6.89 11.69
N MET A 176 -0.41 7.06 10.43
CA MET A 176 -0.60 8.32 9.71
C MET A 176 -2.07 8.65 9.47
N ASP A 177 -2.88 7.66 9.09
CA ASP A 177 -4.31 7.85 8.87
C ASP A 177 -5.01 8.29 10.17
N ILE A 178 -4.61 7.73 11.32
CA ILE A 178 -5.10 8.16 12.65
C ILE A 178 -4.74 9.64 12.91
N LEU A 179 -3.47 10.01 12.75
CA LEU A 179 -3.00 11.38 12.97
C LEU A 179 -3.73 12.39 12.08
N ARG A 180 -3.99 12.03 10.81
CA ARG A 180 -4.73 12.88 9.88
C ARG A 180 -6.20 13.02 10.29
N ASP A 181 -6.85 11.94 10.70
CA ASP A 181 -8.25 11.97 11.10
C ASP A 181 -8.47 12.81 12.37
N GLU A 182 -7.57 12.68 13.36
CA GLU A 182 -7.60 13.50 14.58
C GLU A 182 -7.44 14.99 14.24
N ASN A 183 -6.42 15.33 13.45
CA ASN A 183 -6.15 16.72 13.07
C ASN A 183 -7.29 17.33 12.21
N THR A 184 -7.88 16.55 11.30
CA THR A 184 -9.06 16.98 10.53
C THR A 184 -10.26 17.26 11.44
N GLY A 185 -10.45 16.47 12.49
CA GLY A 185 -11.49 16.69 13.51
C GLY A 185 -11.30 18.00 14.26
N TYR A 186 -10.07 18.29 14.70
CA TYR A 186 -9.74 19.55 15.35
C TYR A 186 -9.93 20.76 14.44
N LEU A 187 -9.46 20.70 13.19
CA LEU A 187 -9.63 21.78 12.21
C LEU A 187 -11.11 22.07 11.90
N GLN A 188 -11.95 21.04 11.81
CA GLN A 188 -13.39 21.22 11.65
C GLN A 188 -14.03 21.89 12.87
N MET A 189 -13.59 21.54 14.08
CA MET A 189 -14.06 22.15 15.32
C MET A 189 -13.66 23.62 15.41
N ILE A 190 -12.41 23.97 15.09
CA ILE A 190 -11.93 25.37 15.05
C ILE A 190 -12.74 26.18 14.05
N LYS A 191 -12.92 25.66 12.83
CA LYS A 191 -13.71 26.34 11.80
C LYS A 191 -15.17 26.59 12.25
N GLN A 192 -15.78 25.62 12.93
CA GLN A 192 -17.13 25.80 13.49
C GLN A 192 -17.16 26.86 14.60
N ILE A 193 -16.12 26.95 15.43
CA ILE A 193 -16.00 27.99 16.46
C ILE A 193 -15.85 29.36 15.79
N ASP A 194 -14.99 29.50 14.79
CA ASP A 194 -14.76 30.75 14.06
C ASP A 194 -16.03 31.24 13.36
N GLU A 195 -16.71 30.36 12.61
CA GLU A 195 -17.98 30.69 11.94
C GLU A 195 -19.06 31.15 12.95
N MET A 196 -19.12 30.51 14.12
CA MET A 196 -20.07 30.88 15.17
C MET A 196 -19.66 32.14 15.92
N TYR A 197 -18.36 32.39 16.07
CA TYR A 197 -17.82 33.61 16.65
C TYR A 197 -18.13 34.82 15.77
N GLU A 198 -17.83 34.75 14.47
CA GLU A 198 -18.13 35.82 13.51
C GLU A 198 -19.63 36.15 13.50
N LYS A 199 -20.48 35.12 13.45
CA LYS A 199 -21.93 35.30 13.49
C LYS A 199 -22.41 35.93 14.80
N ALA A 200 -21.83 35.52 15.93
CA ALA A 200 -22.15 36.10 17.22
C ALA A 200 -21.70 37.57 17.29
N ASP A 201 -20.52 37.91 16.78
CA ASP A 201 -19.99 39.27 16.71
C ASP A 201 -20.90 40.20 15.90
N GLU A 202 -21.29 39.76 14.69
CA GLU A 202 -22.17 40.51 13.78
C GLU A 202 -23.57 40.74 14.39
N GLU A 203 -24.22 39.69 14.89
CA GLU A 203 -25.59 39.77 15.41
C GLU A 203 -25.68 40.49 16.78
N SER A 204 -24.56 40.63 17.48
CA SER A 204 -24.49 41.24 18.81
C SER A 204 -23.88 42.64 18.84
N ASP A 205 -23.55 43.23 17.68
CA ASP A 205 -22.85 44.52 17.56
C ASP A 205 -21.54 44.51 18.35
N GLY A 206 -20.65 43.55 18.06
CA GLY A 206 -19.37 43.44 18.76
C GLY A 206 -19.51 42.95 20.20
N PHE A 207 -20.37 41.96 20.45
CA PHE A 207 -20.70 41.41 21.78
C PHE A 207 -21.31 42.42 22.76
N ARG A 208 -21.80 43.55 22.26
CA ARG A 208 -22.49 44.57 23.05
C ARG A 208 -23.84 44.05 23.55
N TYR A 209 -24.51 43.20 22.76
CA TYR A 209 -25.79 42.58 23.10
C TYR A 209 -25.65 41.08 23.38
N LYS A 210 -25.34 40.72 24.63
CA LYS A 210 -25.04 39.34 25.07
C LYS A 210 -26.21 38.35 25.08
N TRP A 211 -27.42 38.79 24.72
CA TRP A 211 -28.63 37.99 24.84
C TRP A 211 -29.15 37.43 23.50
N CYS A 212 -28.48 37.74 22.39
CA CYS A 212 -28.84 37.18 21.09
C CYS A 212 -28.61 35.66 21.07
N LYS A 213 -29.32 34.99 20.16
CA LYS A 213 -29.33 33.52 20.06
C LYS A 213 -27.95 32.99 19.70
N SER A 214 -27.25 33.66 18.78
CA SER A 214 -25.90 33.33 18.32
C SER A 214 -24.86 33.34 19.45
N VAL A 215 -24.84 34.37 20.30
CA VAL A 215 -23.93 34.41 21.48
C VAL A 215 -24.18 33.24 22.44
N ARG A 216 -25.45 32.89 22.71
CA ARG A 216 -25.76 31.72 23.56
C ARG A 216 -25.36 30.39 22.93
N GLU A 217 -25.40 30.31 21.61
CA GLU A 217 -25.04 29.11 20.86
C GLU A 217 -23.51 28.94 20.83
N LEU A 218 -22.76 30.04 20.68
CA LEU A 218 -21.31 30.08 20.84
C LEU A 218 -20.89 29.66 22.26
N ASP A 219 -21.48 30.26 23.31
CA ASP A 219 -21.20 29.90 24.72
C ASP A 219 -21.47 28.40 24.98
N ARG A 220 -22.50 27.84 24.33
CA ARG A 220 -22.82 26.41 24.44
C ARG A 220 -21.75 25.54 23.78
N ILE A 221 -21.24 25.95 22.62
CA ILE A 221 -20.19 25.20 21.93
C ILE A 221 -18.91 25.24 22.76
N LEU A 222 -18.47 26.44 23.17
CA LEU A 222 -17.29 26.63 24.01
C LEU A 222 -17.40 25.84 25.32
N GLY A 223 -18.56 25.86 25.99
CA GLY A 223 -18.78 25.12 27.23
C GLY A 223 -18.80 23.59 27.11
N ASN A 224 -18.87 23.04 25.89
CA ASN A 224 -18.80 21.60 25.63
C ASN A 224 -17.45 21.16 25.04
N LEU A 225 -16.49 22.08 24.89
CA LEU A 225 -15.17 21.71 24.40
C LEU A 225 -14.44 20.83 25.44
N PRO A 226 -13.74 19.77 24.98
CA PRO A 226 -12.87 18.97 25.85
C PRO A 226 -11.79 19.86 26.48
N GLN A 227 -11.32 19.50 27.68
CA GLN A 227 -10.41 20.33 28.45
C GLN A 227 -9.07 20.53 27.73
N GLU A 228 -8.68 19.53 26.96
CA GLU A 228 -7.49 19.47 26.10
C GLU A 228 -7.49 20.59 25.05
N ALA A 229 -8.66 20.97 24.52
CA ALA A 229 -8.80 22.03 23.52
C ALA A 229 -8.55 23.45 24.07
N TRP A 230 -8.40 23.61 25.39
CA TRP A 230 -8.08 24.89 26.04
C TRP A 230 -6.61 25.05 26.42
N ILE A 231 -5.82 23.98 26.28
CA ILE A 231 -4.44 23.90 26.80
C ILE A 231 -3.40 23.95 25.67
N GLN A 232 -3.78 23.57 24.45
CA GLN A 232 -3.01 23.86 23.22
C GLN A 232 -3.08 25.35 22.88
#